data_AF-A0A9D4RQ10-F1
#
_entry.id   AF-A0A9D4RQ10-F1
#
_cell.length_a   1.000
_cell.length_b   1.000
_cell.length_c   1.000
_cell.angle_alpha   90.00
_cell.angle_beta   90.00
_cell.angle_gamma   90.00
#
_symmetry.space_group_name_H-M   'P 1'
#
loop_
_entity.id
_entity.type
_entity.pdbx_description
1 polymer ?
#
loop_
_entity_poly.entity_id
_entity_poly.type
_entity_poly.pdbx_seq_one_letter_code
_entity_poly.pdbx_strand_id
1 'polypeptide(L)' 'MVSPRGLHVAPGGQVFLCGTGSNMVLHYDREQNQLVKVADGNDGLWSPQRVVLLNGKSLMIIGQEATNSILVLRVS' A
#
# COMPACT_ATOMS: atom_id res chain seq x y z
N MET A 1 -8.65 8.68 0.96
CA MET A 1 -7.46 8.49 0.08
C MET A 1 -7.37 9.70 -0.84
N VAL A 2 -6.17 10.22 -1.10
CA VAL A 2 -5.94 11.33 -2.04
C VAL A 2 -4.99 10.85 -3.14
N SER A 3 -5.33 11.14 -4.41
CA SER A 3 -4.58 10.72 -5.60
C SER A 3 -4.25 9.22 -5.62
N PRO A 4 -5.26 8.33 -5.67
CA PRO A 4 -5.02 6.88 -5.74
C PRO A 4 -4.26 6.55 -7.03
N ARG A 5 -3.21 5.72 -6.91
CA ARG A 5 -2.30 5.43 -8.02
C ARG A 5 -2.07 3.93 -8.24
N GLY A 6 -1.95 3.18 -7.15
CA GLY A 6 -1.72 1.73 -7.21
C GLY A 6 -2.83 0.97 -6.51
N LEU A 7 -3.28 -0.11 -7.14
CA LEU A 7 -4.23 -1.08 -6.61
C LEU A 7 -3.66 -2.48 -6.84
N HIS A 8 -3.77 -3.36 -5.86
CA HIS A 8 -3.37 -4.76 -5.96
C HIS A 8 -4.41 -5.66 -5.31
N VAL A 9 -4.83 -6.69 -6.04
CA VAL A 9 -5.68 -7.75 -5.53
C VAL A 9 -4.80 -8.99 -5.40
N ALA A 10 -4.55 -9.41 -4.16
CA ALA A 10 -3.78 -10.61 -3.88
C ALA A 10 -4.60 -11.88 -4.19
N PRO A 11 -3.97 -13.05 -4.43
CA PRO A 11 -4.69 -14.31 -4.70
C PRO A 11 -5.70 -14.71 -3.62
N GLY A 12 -5.45 -14.33 -2.36
CA GLY A 12 -6.39 -14.54 -1.24
C GLY A 12 -7.56 -13.55 -1.20
N GLY A 13 -7.71 -12.67 -2.20
CA GLY A 13 -8.76 -11.65 -2.26
C GLY A 13 -8.46 -10.38 -1.46
N GLN A 14 -7.34 -10.29 -0.74
CA GLN A 14 -6.97 -9.06 -0.06
C GLN A 14 -6.73 -7.95 -1.10
N VAL A 15 -7.29 -6.77 -0.85
CA VAL A 15 -7.17 -5.62 -1.77
C VAL A 15 -6.37 -4.53 -1.07
N PHE A 16 -5.27 -4.13 -1.69
CA PHE A 16 -4.41 -3.06 -1.20
C PHE A 16 -4.41 -1.91 -2.19
N LEU A 17 -4.42 -0.69 -1.70
CA LEU A 17 -4.28 0.49 -2.54
C LEU A 17 -3.33 1.51 -1.92
N CYS A 18 -2.68 2.29 -2.77
CA CYS A 18 -1.80 3.37 -2.36
C CYS A 18 -2.14 4.67 -3.10
N GLY A 19 -1.83 5.80 -2.45
CA GLY A 19 -2.05 7.12 -3.01
C GLY A 19 -0.82 8.00 -2.84
N THR A 20 -0.46 8.70 -3.91
CA THR A 20 0.71 9.59 -3.92
C THR A 20 0.48 10.85 -3.11
N GLY A 21 -0.76 11.37 -3.10
CA GLY A 21 -1.12 12.58 -2.36
C GLY A 21 -1.32 12.36 -0.87
N SER A 22 -1.64 11.14 -0.46
CA SER A 22 -1.81 10.78 0.96
C SER A 22 -0.58 10.17 1.60
N ASN A 23 0.42 9.74 0.82
CA ASN A 23 1.55 8.94 1.31
C ASN A 23 1.10 7.71 2.12
N MET A 24 0.00 7.07 1.72
CA MET A 24 -0.60 5.96 2.47
C MET A 24 -0.73 4.71 1.64
N VAL A 25 -0.66 3.56 2.32
CA VAL A 25 -1.22 2.29 1.87
C VAL A 25 -2.41 1.94 2.75
N LEU A 26 -3.51 1.57 2.11
CA LEU A 26 -4.72 1.06 2.75
C LEU A 26 -5.00 -0.38 2.30
N HIS A 27 -5.58 -1.17 3.19
CA HIS A 27 -6.18 -2.47 2.91
C HIS A 27 -7.71 -2.32 2.95
N TYR A 28 -8.41 -2.93 2.01
CA TYR A 28 -9.86 -3.00 2.06
C TYR A 28 -10.30 -4.24 2.83
N ASP A 29 -10.78 -4.01 4.05
CA ASP A 29 -11.43 -5.00 4.88
C ASP A 29 -12.83 -5.28 4.31
N ARG A 30 -12.98 -6.50 3.77
CA ARG A 30 -14.23 -6.94 3.14
C ARG A 30 -15.32 -7.28 4.15
N GLU A 31 -14.96 -7.68 5.36
CA GLU A 31 -15.92 -8.04 6.40
C GLU A 31 -16.60 -6.78 6.95
N GLN A 32 -15.78 -5.73 7.12
CA GLN A 32 -16.23 -4.45 7.69
C GLN A 32 -16.55 -3.41 6.61
N ASN A 33 -16.39 -3.75 5.32
CA ASN A 33 -16.61 -2.88 4.17
C ASN A 33 -15.92 -1.51 4.32
N GLN A 34 -14.65 -1.51 4.73
CA GLN A 34 -13.91 -0.28 5.01
C GLN A 34 -12.44 -0.35 4.61
N LEU A 35 -11.83 0.82 4.47
CA LEU A 35 -10.39 0.96 4.22
C LEU A 35 -9.66 1.11 5.55
N VAL A 36 -8.76 0.17 5.84
CA VAL A 36 -7.91 0.14 7.02
C VAL A 36 -6.51 0.59 6.65
N LYS A 37 -5.91 1.47 7.46
CA LYS A 37 -4.54 1.92 7.25
C LYS A 37 -3.56 0.78 7.48
N VAL A 38 -2.66 0.57 6.52
CA VAL A 38 -1.55 -0.39 6.64
C VAL A 38 -0.26 0.34 7.00
N ALA A 39 0.01 1.46 6.30
CA ALA A 39 1.18 2.28 6.52
C ALA A 39 0.96 3.70 5.99
N ASP A 40 1.72 4.67 6.51
CA ASP A 40 1.71 6.06 6.09
C ASP A 40 3.11 6.68 6.00
N GLY A 41 3.19 8.00 5.84
CA GLY A 41 4.46 8.72 5.73
C GLY A 41 5.39 8.55 6.94
N ASN A 42 4.86 8.25 8.13
CA ASN A 42 5.67 7.98 9.31
C ASN A 42 6.40 6.63 9.21
N ASP A 43 5.92 5.71 8.36
CA ASP A 43 6.58 4.44 8.04
C ASP A 43 7.60 4.58 6.89
N GLY A 44 7.91 5.82 6.50
CA GLY A 44 8.84 6.12 5.40
C GLY A 44 8.17 6.13 4.02
N LEU A 45 6.83 6.20 3.94
CA LEU A 45 6.15 6.33 2.66
C LEU A 45 6.26 7.73 2.07
N TRP A 46 6.68 7.79 0.81
CA TRP A 46 6.70 9.04 0.07
C TRP A 46 6.31 8.84 -1.40
N SER A 47 5.20 9.45 -1.81
CA SER A 47 4.59 9.32 -3.13
C SER A 47 4.55 7.86 -3.64
N PRO A 48 3.89 6.93 -2.92
CA PRO A 48 3.82 5.53 -3.33
C PRO A 48 2.97 5.40 -4.61
N GLN A 49 3.52 4.74 -5.63
CA GLN A 49 2.84 4.59 -6.92
C GLN A 49 2.23 3.22 -7.16
N ARG A 50 2.81 2.17 -6.56
CA ARG A 50 2.37 0.79 -6.73
C ARG A 50 2.59 -0.01 -5.47
N VAL A 51 1.70 -0.96 -5.25
CA VAL A 51 1.73 -1.90 -4.14
C VAL A 51 1.64 -3.33 -4.68
N VAL A 52 2.36 -4.27 -4.08
CA VAL A 52 2.35 -5.70 -4.43
C VAL A 52 2.49 -6.51 -3.15
N LEU A 53 1.71 -7.57 -2.99
CA LEU A 53 1.86 -8.48 -1.86
C LEU A 53 2.85 -9.61 -2.22
N LEU A 54 3.92 -9.73 -1.44
CA LEU A 54 4.89 -10.81 -1.50
C LEU A 54 4.52 -11.90 -0.48
N ASN A 55 4.29 -13.11 -0.98
CA ASN A 55 4.10 -14.33 -0.18
C ASN A 55 3.01 -14.25 0.89
N GLY A 56 1.97 -13.44 0.67
CA GLY A 56 0.80 -13.34 1.56
C GLY A 56 1.02 -12.60 2.89
N LYS A 57 2.24 -12.14 3.19
CA LYS A 57 2.58 -11.51 4.49
C LYS A 57 3.42 -10.23 4.40
N SER A 58 4.14 -10.02 3.30
CA SER A 58 4.97 -8.84 3.11
C SER A 58 4.40 -7.97 2.02
N LEU A 59 4.34 -6.66 2.23
CA LEU A 59 3.90 -5.69 1.24
C LEU A 59 5.13 -5.00 0.63
N MET A 60 5.30 -5.11 -0.67
CA MET A 60 6.32 -4.38 -1.42
C MET A 60 5.68 -3.18 -2.10
N ILE A 61 6.26 -2.01 -1.90
CA ILE A 61 5.82 -0.76 -2.50
C ILE A 61 6.85 -0.37 -3.55
N ILE A 62 6.41 -0.33 -4.80
CA ILE A 62 7.28 -0.07 -5.96
C ILE A 62 7.03 1.37 -6.40
N GLY A 63 8.08 2.18 -6.27
CA GLY A 63 8.08 3.56 -6.72
C GLY A 63 7.63 4.48 -5.61
N GLN A 64 8.63 4.97 -4.87
CA GLN A 64 8.53 6.25 -4.19
C GLN A 64 9.09 7.30 -5.15
N GLU A 65 8.21 8.04 -5.82
CA GLU A 65 8.58 8.91 -6.94
C GLU A 65 9.67 9.93 -6.57
N ALA A 66 9.67 10.46 -5.35
CA ALA A 66 10.69 11.43 -4.95
C ALA A 66 11.99 10.80 -4.43
N THR A 67 12.01 9.49 -4.12
CA THR A 67 13.18 8.84 -3.50
C THR A 67 13.82 7.77 -4.38
N ASN A 68 13.24 7.44 -5.55
CA ASN A 68 13.71 6.39 -6.47
C ASN A 68 13.97 5.04 -5.76
N SER A 69 13.19 4.75 -4.72
CA SER A 69 13.40 3.61 -3.85
C SER A 69 12.22 2.64 -3.86
N ILE A 70 12.48 1.43 -3.35
CA ILE A 70 11.49 0.41 -3.05
C ILE A 70 11.44 0.28 -1.53
N LEU A 71 10.24 0.40 -0.97
CA LEU A 71 10.01 0.12 0.45
C LEU A 71 9.35 -1.25 0.59
N VAL A 72 9.93 -2.11 1.42
CA VAL A 72 9.33 -3.40 1.79
C VAL A 72 8.86 -3.31 3.22
N LEU A 73 7.56 -3.42 3.43
CA LEU A 73 6.92 -3.44 4.73
C LEU A 73 6.54 -4.88 5.07
N ARG A 74 6.76 -5.28 6.33
CA ARG A 74 6.25 -6.54 6.86
C ARG A 74 4.94 -6.24 7.57
N VAL A 75 3.86 -6.89 7.12
CA VAL A 75 2.56 -6.79 7.78
C VAL A 75 2.50 -7.96 8.76
N SER A 76 2.39 -7.66 10.06
CA SER A 76 2.32 -8.67 11.14
C SER A 76 0.93 -9.26 11.25
#